data_AF-A0A9Y1Z831-F1
#
_entry.id   AF-A0A9Y1Z831-F1
#
_cell.length_a   1.000
_cell.length_b   1.000
_cell.length_c   1.000
_cell.angle_alpha   90.00
_cell.angle_beta   90.00
_cell.angle_gamma   90.00
#
_symmetry.space_group_name_H-M   'P 1'
#
loop_
_entity.id
_entity.type
_entity.pdbx_description
1 polymer ?
#
loop_
_entity_poly.entity_id
_entity_poly.type
_entity_poly.pdbx_seq_one_letter_code
_entity_poly.pdbx_strand_id
1 'polypeptide(L)' 'MTMTGFLVLGTVLVVLGVCGVRYASTIVAVQHERGIAPIESDEVDDADRVRVTKAVAVLVVLVGLASVGYGLGLL' A
#
# COMPACT_ATOMS: atom_id res chain seq x y z
N MET A 1 -17.73 0.94 -14.98
CA MET A 1 -17.53 0.11 -13.77
C MET A 1 -18.79 0.19 -12.95
N THR A 2 -19.38 -0.93 -12.51
CA THR A 2 -20.65 -0.94 -11.75
C THR A 2 -20.39 -0.58 -10.27
N MET A 3 -21.42 -0.15 -9.52
CA MET A 3 -21.29 0.15 -8.07
C MET A 3 -20.65 -1.01 -7.28
N THR A 4 -21.05 -2.26 -7.59
CA THR A 4 -20.44 -3.46 -7.02
C THR A 4 -18.95 -3.57 -7.33
N GLY A 5 -18.51 -3.14 -8.51
CA GLY A 5 -17.10 -3.12 -8.90
C GLY A 5 -16.26 -2.19 -8.01
N PHE A 6 -16.79 -1.01 -7.67
CA PHE A 6 -16.11 -0.07 -6.77
C PHE A 6 -16.01 -0.60 -5.33
N LEU A 7 -17.05 -1.27 -4.84
CA LEU A 7 -17.02 -1.90 -3.52
C LEU A 7 -15.98 -3.01 -3.43
N VAL A 8 -15.94 -3.90 -4.43
CA VAL A 8 -14.96 -5.00 -4.48
C VAL A 8 -13.54 -4.45 -4.58
N LEU A 9 -13.29 -3.55 -5.53
CA LEU A 9 -11.97 -2.93 -5.70
C LEU A 9 -11.52 -2.20 -4.44
N GLY A 10 -12.39 -1.36 -3.87
CA GLY A 10 -12.10 -0.60 -2.67
C GLY A 10 -11.76 -1.49 -1.47
N THR A 11 -12.53 -2.57 -1.27
CA THR A 11 -12.27 -3.56 -0.21
C THR A 11 -10.92 -4.25 -0.41
N VAL A 12 -10.60 -4.66 -1.64
CA VAL A 12 -9.31 -5.28 -1.97
C VAL A 12 -8.15 -4.32 -1.69
N LEU A 13 -8.27 -3.06 -2.09
CA LEU A 13 -7.26 -2.04 -1.82
C LEU A 13 -7.07 -1.80 -0.33
N VAL A 14 -8.14 -1.73 0.46
CA VAL A 14 -8.05 -1.59 1.92
C VAL A 14 -7.29 -2.77 2.54
N VAL A 15 -7.64 -4.01 2.17
CA VAL A 15 -6.96 -5.21 2.68
C VAL A 15 -5.47 -5.20 2.29
N LEU A 16 -5.17 -4.93 1.02
CA LEU A 16 -3.80 -4.86 0.53
C LEU A 16 -2.98 -3.77 1.21
N GLY A 17 -3.55 -2.58 1.39
CA GLY A 17 -2.89 -1.48 2.07
C GLY A 17 -2.62 -1.79 3.55
N VAL A 18 -3.57 -2.40 4.26
CA VAL A 18 -3.37 -2.83 5.66
C VAL A 18 -2.27 -3.89 5.75
N CYS A 19 -2.27 -4.87 4.84
CA CYS A 19 -1.19 -5.85 4.73
C CYS A 19 0.16 -5.18 4.45
N GLY A 20 0.21 -4.21 3.52
CA GLY A 20 1.41 -3.44 3.21
C GLY A 20 1.97 -2.69 4.42
N VAL A 21 1.11 -2.08 5.24
CA VAL A 21 1.55 -1.41 6.49
C VAL A 21 2.11 -2.40 7.49
N ARG A 22 1.43 -3.55 7.68
CA ARG A 22 1.81 -4.60 8.63
C ARG A 22 3.12 -5.29 8.26
N TYR A 23 3.33 -5.56 6.97
CA TYR A 23 4.45 -6.36 6.48
C TYR A 23 5.56 -5.51 5.82
N ALA A 24 5.52 -4.18 5.95
CA ALA A 24 6.49 -3.28 5.30
C ALA A 24 7.96 -3.65 5.55
N SER A 25 8.31 -4.02 6.79
CA SER A 25 9.68 -4.44 7.12
C SER A 25 10.09 -5.72 6.39
N THR A 26 9.21 -6.71 6.37
CA THR A 26 9.45 -7.98 5.64
C THR A 26 9.53 -7.75 4.13
N ILE A 27 8.69 -6.87 3.58
CA ILE A 27 8.72 -6.50 2.15
C ILE A 27 10.08 -5.90 1.79
N VAL A 28 10.57 -4.94 2.59
CA VAL A 28 11.88 -4.30 2.36
C VAL A 28 13.02 -5.30 2.51
N ALA A 29 12.99 -6.16 3.53
CA ALA A 29 14.01 -7.19 3.71
C ALA A 29 14.10 -8.14 2.50
N VAL A 30 12.94 -8.62 2.00
CA VAL A 30 12.90 -9.48 0.81
C VAL A 30 13.32 -8.74 -0.46
N GLN A 31 13.01 -7.45 -0.58
CA GLN A 31 13.47 -6.63 -1.70
C GLN A 31 14.99 -6.46 -1.69
N HIS A 32 15.58 -6.26 -0.51
CA HIS A 32 17.03 -6.17 -0.33
C HIS A 32 17.72 -7.50 -0.65
N GLU A 33 17.23 -8.62 -0.10
CA GLU A 33 17.76 -9.97 -0.38
C GLU A 33 17.75 -10.31 -1.88
N ARG A 34 16.72 -9.86 -2.59
CA ARG A 34 16.56 -10.14 -4.02
C ARG A 34 17.21 -9.10 -4.93
N GLY A 35 17.87 -8.08 -4.38
CA GLY A 35 18.48 -6.99 -5.16
C GLY A 35 17.45 -6.18 -5.98
N ILE A 36 16.20 -6.10 -5.52
CA ILE A 36 15.09 -5.39 -6.18
C ILE A 36 14.81 -4.05 -5.48
N ALA A 37 15.71 -3.63 -4.60
CA ALA A 37 15.65 -2.34 -3.94
C ALA A 37 15.68 -1.21 -4.99
N PRO A 38 14.63 -0.37 -5.10
CA PRO A 38 14.53 0.59 -6.21
C PRO A 38 15.57 1.71 -6.19
N ILE A 39 16.15 1.98 -5.02
CA ILE A 39 17.13 3.04 -4.77
C ILE A 39 18.21 2.43 -3.90
N GLU A 40 19.44 2.28 -4.38
CA GLU A 40 20.60 2.01 -3.54
C GLU A 40 21.39 3.32 -3.45
N SER A 41 21.31 3.99 -2.30
CA SER A 41 22.16 5.12 -1.98
C SER A 41 22.61 5.01 -0.53
N ASP A 42 23.84 5.41 -0.27
CA ASP A 42 24.42 5.43 1.09
C ASP A 42 23.70 6.42 2.02
N GLU A 43 22.84 7.27 1.46
CA GLU A 43 22.02 8.25 2.18
C GLU A 43 20.65 7.71 2.62
N VAL A 44 20.20 6.56 2.09
CA VAL A 44 18.86 6.01 2.36
C VAL A 44 18.97 4.72 3.16
N ASP A 45 18.69 4.84 4.46
CA ASP A 45 18.66 3.74 5.41
C ASP A 45 17.43 2.83 5.21
N ASP A 46 17.54 1.59 5.70
CA ASP A 46 16.45 0.61 5.68
C ASP A 46 15.21 1.11 6.44
N ALA A 47 15.40 1.90 7.51
CA ALA A 47 14.29 2.51 8.22
C ALA A 47 13.48 3.46 7.32
N ASP A 48 14.14 4.24 6.47
CA ASP A 48 13.48 5.16 5.55
C ASP A 48 12.72 4.42 4.46
N ARG A 49 13.29 3.33 3.94
CA ARG A 49 12.60 2.44 2.99
C ARG A 49 11.31 1.89 3.59
N VAL A 50 11.38 1.36 4.81
CA VAL A 50 10.20 0.85 5.51
C VAL A 50 9.17 1.95 5.74
N ARG A 51 9.61 3.16 6.09
CA ARG A 51 8.73 4.31 6.30
C ARG A 51 7.99 4.70 5.01
N VAL A 52 8.71 4.74 3.88
CA VAL A 52 8.13 5.02 2.56
C VAL A 52 7.16 3.91 2.15
N THR A 53 7.52 2.63 2.33
CA THR A 53 6.61 1.50 2.05
C THR A 53 5.33 1.59 2.87
N LYS A 54 5.42 1.94 4.15
CA LYS A 54 4.22 2.18 5.00
C LYS A 54 3.40 3.35 4.50
N ALA A 55 4.03 4.47 4.13
CA ALA A 55 3.32 5.64 3.61
C ALA A 55 2.55 5.32 2.32
N VAL A 56 3.17 4.60 1.39
CA VAL A 56 2.51 4.13 0.16
C VAL A 56 1.35 3.19 0.49
N ALA A 57 1.56 2.24 1.41
CA ALA A 57 0.50 1.32 1.83
C ALA A 57 -0.70 2.06 2.47
N VAL A 58 -0.45 3.12 3.25
CA VAL A 58 -1.51 4.00 3.79
C VAL A 58 -2.26 4.71 2.65
N LEU A 59 -1.56 5.23 1.63
CA LEU A 59 -2.22 5.82 0.46
C LEU A 59 -3.13 4.82 -0.24
N VAL A 60 -2.70 3.56 -0.39
CA VAL A 60 -3.52 2.50 -0.96
C VAL A 60 -4.79 2.26 -0.12
N VAL A 61 -4.69 2.27 1.21
CA VAL A 61 -5.88 2.21 2.09
C VAL A 61 -6.82 3.38 1.83
N LEU A 62 -6.30 4.60 1.75
CA LEU A 62 -7.12 5.81 1.54
C LEU A 62 -7.86 5.77 0.20
N VAL A 63 -7.19 5.35 -0.88
CA VAL A 63 -7.83 5.17 -2.20
C VAL A 63 -8.90 4.08 -2.14
N GLY A 64 -8.63 3.00 -1.41
CA GLY A 64 -9.60 1.94 -1.18
C GLY A 64 -10.85 2.43 -0.45
N LEU A 65 -10.68 3.19 0.64
CA LEU A 65 -11.78 3.80 1.39
C LEU A 65 -12.59 4.78 0.54
N ALA A 66 -11.94 5.63 -0.25
CA ALA A 66 -12.62 6.53 -1.18
C ALA A 66 -13.45 5.75 -2.22
N SER A 67 -12.90 4.65 -2.74
CA SER A 67 -13.59 3.79 -3.70
C SER A 67 -14.82 3.09 -3.07
N VAL A 68 -14.71 2.63 -1.83
CA VAL A 68 -15.85 2.09 -1.07
C VAL A 68 -16.90 3.18 -0.83
N GLY A 69 -16.48 4.37 -0.41
CA GLY A 69 -17.37 5.52 -0.19
C GLY A 69 -18.17 5.87 -1.45
N TYR A 70 -17.51 5.93 -2.60
CA TYR A 70 -18.15 6.17 -3.89
C TYR A 70 -19.14 5.05 -4.25
N GLY A 71 -18.76 3.78 -4.07
CA GLY A 71 -19.63 2.63 -4.33
C GLY A 71 -20.89 2.59 -3.43
N LEU A 72 -20.82 3.19 -2.24
CA LEU A 72 -21.95 3.35 -1.30
C LEU A 72 -22.77 4.64 -1.52
N GLY A 73 -22.33 5.54 -2.40
CA GLY A 73 -22.97 6.85 -2.61
C GLY A 73 -22.70 7.87 -1.49
N LEU A 74 -21.61 7.71 -0.74
CA LEU A 74 -21.18 8.62 0.32
C LEU A 74 -20.23 9.72 -0.18
N LEU A 75 -19.65 9.54 -1.38
CA LEU A 75 -18.75 10.44 -2.11
C LEU A 75 -19.20 10.51 -3.56
#